data_AF-A0A401GYT7-F1
#
_entry.id   AF-A0A401GYT7-F1
#
_cell.length_a   1.000
_cell.length_b   1.000
_cell.length_c   1.000
_cell.angle_alpha   90.00
_cell.angle_beta   90.00
_cell.angle_gamma   90.00
#
_symmetry.space_group_name_H-M   'P 1'
#
loop_
_entity.id
_entity.type
_entity.pdbx_description
1 polymer ?
#
loop_
_entity_poly.entity_id
_entity_poly.type
_entity_poly.pdbx_seq_one_letter_code
_entity_poly.pdbx_strand_id
1 'polypeptide(L)'
;MLGAAVIWMANALVSRPGEWKIDKELSDQCSQWYDPEQDSDDDDDDELGENLEPVRGARGVYFLSDIRDDRSAWRLPGTRLMEQAQLLVLYGASDMAELSRIMGAGVAVRRMEPANKRRMNNRTQHTLSVQYIQPDPDPAQLPEFRLRTRGFVLRPEMRMRGLDVLDGPPSDEESDIDRVAQRIWRQFPNDLIQVSPNYKKRSDGPYTTLTRTEQDNATAEVFLSFEIPFREFYVRYVSQEHWDTILFDRFFPPKGYVPTNRVQNQSGCKYYAEYVSFMNRLNNEAARAARQEFRVLFNQLAWVPNMLCDRIWTTKPMRGREYRRFPPGSGSAPQIALNPHVYRANVISIRAANPDTDIEVDSNSPARRDSSSEVSGAVSAPDAAIGQHGPHINQPLGAIFHQSPPPAQLPPPMPSPPAGPDMEEEESPYQLDSPPANRLEEEESSPVRQNQRPRTPDSPSPYRRARSRNGIVPGSRN
;
A
#
# COMPACT_ATOMS: atom_id res chain seq x y z
N MET A 1 -11.77 -20.96 -38.97
CA MET A 1 -12.19 -19.61 -38.54
C MET A 1 -12.40 -19.50 -37.02
N LEU A 2 -13.25 -20.32 -36.39
CA LEU A 2 -13.56 -20.16 -34.95
C LEU A 2 -12.31 -20.18 -34.04
N GLY A 3 -11.37 -21.10 -34.27
CA GLY A 3 -10.11 -21.17 -33.50
C GLY A 3 -9.21 -19.94 -33.68
N ALA A 4 -9.11 -19.40 -34.91
CA ALA A 4 -8.34 -18.19 -35.20
C ALA A 4 -8.98 -16.95 -34.54
N ALA A 5 -10.31 -16.86 -34.54
CA ALA A 5 -11.05 -15.80 -33.86
C ALA A 5 -10.89 -15.87 -32.33
N VAL A 6 -10.93 -17.06 -31.74
CA VAL A 6 -10.68 -17.26 -30.30
C VAL A 6 -9.25 -16.88 -29.92
N ILE A 7 -8.25 -17.25 -30.73
CA ILE A 7 -6.85 -16.85 -30.50
C ILE A 7 -6.68 -15.33 -30.65
N TRP A 8 -7.32 -14.71 -31.64
CA TRP A 8 -7.30 -13.25 -31.81
C TRP A 8 -7.94 -12.53 -30.63
N MET A 9 -9.10 -12.99 -30.16
CA MET A 9 -9.77 -12.46 -28.96
C MET A 9 -8.93 -12.66 -27.70
N ALA A 10 -8.27 -13.82 -27.54
CA ALA A 10 -7.36 -14.08 -26.43
C ALA A 10 -6.12 -13.17 -26.47
N ASN A 11 -5.52 -12.97 -27.65
CA ASN A 11 -4.39 -12.06 -27.83
C ASN A 11 -4.78 -10.60 -27.58
N ALA A 12 -5.99 -10.18 -27.94
CA ALA A 12 -6.53 -8.85 -27.67
C ALA A 12 -6.73 -8.54 -26.18
N LEU A 13 -6.82 -9.57 -25.33
CA LEU A 13 -6.91 -9.43 -23.87
C LEU A 13 -5.53 -9.25 -23.21
N VAL A 14 -4.46 -9.72 -23.86
CA VAL A 14 -3.09 -9.73 -23.31
C VAL A 14 -2.20 -8.67 -23.98
N SER A 15 -2.52 -8.27 -25.22
CA SER A 15 -1.79 -7.30 -26.04
C SER A 15 -2.76 -6.41 -26.82
N ARG A 16 -2.32 -5.25 -27.33
CA ARG A 16 -3.18 -4.37 -28.14
C ARG A 16 -3.34 -4.99 -29.54
N PRO A 17 -4.55 -5.45 -29.93
CA PRO A 17 -4.76 -6.03 -31.26
C PRO A 17 -4.51 -4.96 -32.33
N GLY A 18 -3.76 -5.31 -33.37
CA GLY A 18 -3.44 -4.43 -34.51
C GLY A 18 -2.08 -3.72 -34.47
N GLU A 19 -1.25 -3.94 -33.43
CA GLU A 19 0.13 -3.40 -33.43
C GLU A 19 1.09 -4.22 -34.33
N TRP A 20 0.73 -5.45 -34.69
CA TRP A 20 1.58 -6.37 -35.46
C TRP A 20 0.92 -6.74 -36.79
N LYS A 21 1.73 -6.87 -37.85
CA LYS A 21 1.27 -7.15 -39.23
C LYS A 21 0.42 -8.43 -39.30
N ILE A 22 0.82 -9.47 -38.58
CA ILE A 22 0.13 -10.77 -38.51
C ILE A 22 -1.24 -10.66 -37.83
N ASP A 23 -1.39 -9.84 -36.78
CA ASP A 23 -2.69 -9.67 -36.11
C ASP A 23 -3.70 -8.94 -37.00
N LYS A 24 -3.20 -8.03 -37.85
CA LYS A 24 -4.00 -7.31 -38.82
C LYS A 24 -4.44 -8.23 -39.95
N GLU A 25 -3.51 -9.03 -40.49
CA GLU A 25 -3.78 -10.02 -41.53
C GLU A 25 -4.74 -11.12 -41.06
N LEU A 26 -4.59 -11.59 -39.82
CA LEU A 26 -5.51 -12.55 -39.20
C LEU A 26 -6.90 -11.94 -38.94
N SER A 27 -6.95 -10.67 -38.49
CA SER A 27 -8.20 -9.94 -38.29
C SER A 27 -8.95 -9.75 -39.61
N ASP A 28 -8.26 -9.33 -40.67
CA ASP A 28 -8.85 -9.11 -41.99
C ASP A 28 -9.39 -10.44 -42.55
N GLN A 29 -8.61 -11.53 -42.49
CA GLN A 29 -9.05 -12.86 -42.92
C GLN A 29 -10.19 -13.46 -42.08
N CYS A 30 -10.30 -13.12 -40.79
CA CYS A 30 -11.35 -13.65 -39.91
C CYS A 30 -12.63 -12.80 -39.88
N SER A 31 -12.57 -11.56 -40.35
CA SER A 31 -13.71 -10.62 -40.34
C SER A 31 -14.45 -10.54 -41.68
N GLN A 32 -13.86 -11.10 -42.73
CA GLN A 32 -14.37 -11.06 -44.10
C GLN A 32 -14.90 -12.42 -44.53
N TRP A 33 -16.06 -12.43 -45.19
CA TRP A 33 -16.66 -13.61 -45.80
C TRP A 33 -16.90 -13.38 -47.29
N TYR A 34 -16.67 -14.44 -48.06
CA TYR A 34 -16.95 -14.48 -49.50
C TYR A 34 -18.37 -14.97 -49.73
N ASP A 35 -19.24 -14.14 -50.30
CA ASP A 35 -20.60 -14.53 -50.67
C ASP A 35 -20.60 -15.19 -52.07
N PRO A 36 -20.71 -16.54 -52.17
CA PRO A 36 -20.68 -17.22 -53.46
C PRO A 36 -21.93 -16.96 -54.30
N GLU A 37 -22.99 -16.32 -53.76
CA GLU A 37 -24.21 -16.01 -54.52
C GLU A 37 -24.13 -14.67 -55.28
N GLN A 38 -23.13 -13.81 -54.99
CA GLN A 38 -22.86 -12.58 -55.76
C GLN A 38 -21.96 -12.81 -56.99
N ASP A 39 -21.54 -14.05 -57.21
CA ASP A 39 -20.56 -14.44 -58.22
C ASP A 39 -21.22 -15.02 -59.48
N SER A 40 -22.44 -14.58 -59.78
CA SER A 40 -23.17 -15.02 -60.98
C SER A 40 -22.98 -14.04 -62.13
N ASP A 41 -22.15 -14.48 -63.07
CA ASP A 41 -22.17 -14.14 -64.50
C ASP A 41 -21.99 -12.65 -64.85
N ASP A 42 -20.75 -12.21 -64.94
CA ASP A 42 -20.27 -11.47 -66.13
C ASP A 42 -18.74 -11.51 -66.18
N ASP A 43 -18.23 -11.87 -67.35
CA ASP A 43 -16.85 -12.18 -67.66
C ASP A 43 -15.89 -10.96 -67.58
N ASP A 44 -14.64 -11.31 -67.26
CA ASP A 44 -13.36 -10.63 -67.57
C ASP A 44 -12.73 -9.66 -66.54
N ASP A 45 -11.55 -10.14 -66.07
CA ASP A 45 -10.33 -9.47 -65.61
C ASP A 45 -10.23 -8.87 -64.19
N ASP A 46 -9.64 -9.70 -63.31
CA ASP A 46 -8.56 -9.39 -62.37
C ASP A 46 -8.73 -8.25 -61.34
N GLU A 47 -9.59 -8.45 -60.33
CA GLU A 47 -9.38 -7.85 -59.00
C GLU A 47 -9.99 -8.70 -57.86
N LEU A 48 -9.23 -9.69 -57.36
CA LEU A 48 -9.56 -10.64 -56.27
C LEU A 48 -9.73 -9.99 -54.86
N GLY A 49 -10.24 -8.75 -54.77
CA GLY A 49 -10.19 -7.96 -53.54
C GLY A 49 -11.48 -7.28 -53.06
N GLU A 50 -12.53 -7.13 -53.89
CA GLU A 50 -13.58 -6.16 -53.59
C GLU A 50 -14.93 -6.71 -53.06
N ASN A 51 -15.22 -8.01 -53.19
CA ASN A 51 -16.50 -8.61 -52.76
C ASN A 51 -16.43 -9.34 -51.41
N LEU A 52 -15.83 -8.70 -50.40
CA LEU A 52 -15.75 -9.25 -49.04
C LEU A 52 -16.67 -8.49 -48.08
N GLU A 53 -17.81 -9.09 -47.74
CA GLU A 53 -18.72 -8.52 -46.76
C GLU A 53 -18.33 -8.89 -45.32
N PRO A 54 -18.52 -7.97 -44.34
CA PRO A 54 -18.26 -8.28 -42.94
C PRO A 54 -19.28 -9.29 -42.41
N VAL A 55 -18.80 -10.33 -41.72
CA VAL A 55 -19.65 -11.40 -41.15
C VAL A 55 -20.68 -10.82 -40.18
N ARG A 56 -21.96 -10.77 -40.58
CA ARG A 56 -23.08 -10.30 -39.74
C ARG A 56 -24.00 -11.46 -39.35
N GLY A 57 -24.52 -11.39 -38.12
CA GLY A 57 -25.84 -11.85 -37.63
C GLY A 57 -26.32 -13.30 -37.85
N ALA A 58 -26.14 -13.89 -39.02
CA ALA A 58 -26.82 -15.12 -39.43
C ALA A 58 -25.99 -16.40 -39.28
N ARG A 59 -24.67 -16.31 -39.12
CA ARG A 59 -23.79 -17.48 -38.91
C ARG A 59 -22.99 -17.37 -37.61
N GLY A 60 -23.73 -17.54 -36.51
CA GLY A 60 -23.27 -18.26 -35.33
C GLY A 60 -21.96 -17.82 -34.71
N VAL A 61 -21.92 -16.60 -34.17
CA VAL A 61 -21.00 -16.28 -33.08
C VAL A 61 -21.85 -15.97 -31.85
N TYR A 62 -22.44 -17.01 -31.27
CA TYR A 62 -23.10 -16.93 -29.98
C TYR A 62 -22.01 -16.93 -28.89
N PHE A 63 -21.46 -15.77 -28.55
CA PHE A 63 -20.63 -15.67 -27.34
C PHE A 63 -21.48 -15.37 -26.12
N LEU A 64 -21.12 -16.05 -25.04
CA LEU A 64 -21.69 -16.08 -23.69
C LEU A 64 -21.71 -14.70 -22.97
N SER A 65 -21.47 -13.60 -23.68
CA SER A 65 -21.38 -12.24 -23.19
C SER A 65 -21.65 -11.24 -24.32
N ASP A 66 -22.36 -10.15 -24.02
CA ASP A 66 -22.48 -9.00 -24.91
C ASP A 66 -21.10 -8.53 -25.36
N ILE A 67 -20.92 -8.20 -26.63
CA ILE A 67 -19.70 -7.55 -27.13
C ILE A 67 -20.00 -6.05 -27.21
N ARG A 68 -19.10 -5.20 -26.69
CA ARG A 68 -19.21 -3.74 -26.81
C ARG A 68 -18.18 -3.23 -27.81
N ASP A 69 -18.63 -2.37 -28.71
CA ASP A 69 -17.73 -1.56 -29.53
C ASP A 69 -17.19 -0.40 -28.67
N ASP A 70 -15.87 -0.35 -28.49
CA ASP A 70 -15.16 0.78 -27.89
C ASP A 70 -14.09 1.28 -28.86
N ARG A 71 -14.44 2.33 -29.61
CA ARG A 71 -13.54 3.03 -30.54
C ARG A 71 -12.88 2.06 -31.53
N SER A 72 -13.71 1.36 -32.30
CA SER A 72 -13.29 0.46 -33.39
C SER A 72 -12.68 -0.87 -32.93
N ALA A 73 -12.79 -1.18 -31.63
CA ALA A 73 -12.34 -2.45 -31.08
C ALA A 73 -13.49 -3.11 -30.32
N TRP A 74 -13.81 -4.34 -30.73
CA TRP A 74 -14.76 -5.19 -30.05
C TRP A 74 -14.18 -5.66 -28.71
N ARG A 75 -14.82 -5.32 -27.60
CA ARG A 75 -14.39 -5.68 -26.24
C ARG A 75 -15.46 -6.50 -25.53
N LEU A 76 -15.03 -7.46 -24.73
CA LEU A 76 -15.90 -8.09 -23.73
C LEU A 76 -16.05 -7.15 -22.52
N PRO A 77 -17.27 -6.95 -21.99
CA PRO A 77 -17.50 -6.20 -20.77
C PRO A 77 -16.85 -6.97 -19.60
N GLY A 78 -15.96 -6.30 -18.87
CA GLY A 78 -15.23 -6.89 -17.73
C GLY A 78 -16.11 -7.36 -16.55
N THR A 79 -17.43 -7.16 -16.64
CA THR A 79 -18.42 -7.57 -15.63
C THR A 79 -18.92 -9.00 -15.80
N ARG A 80 -18.50 -9.73 -16.84
CA ARG A 80 -18.86 -11.15 -17.06
C ARG A 80 -17.63 -11.96 -17.47
N LEU A 81 -16.63 -12.01 -16.59
CA LEU A 81 -15.57 -13.00 -16.74
C LEU A 81 -16.16 -14.38 -16.42
N MET A 82 -16.02 -15.32 -17.35
CA MET A 82 -16.38 -16.71 -17.10
C MET A 82 -15.48 -17.26 -16.00
N GLU A 83 -16.08 -17.89 -14.99
CA GLU A 83 -15.29 -18.51 -13.91
C GLU A 83 -14.40 -19.62 -14.48
N GLN A 84 -13.21 -19.76 -13.91
CA GLN A 84 -12.22 -20.75 -14.36
C GLN A 84 -12.81 -22.15 -14.47
N ALA A 85 -13.66 -22.56 -13.52
CA ALA A 85 -14.32 -23.86 -13.53
C ALA A 85 -15.25 -24.07 -14.74
N GLN A 86 -15.97 -23.03 -15.16
CA GLN A 86 -16.86 -23.09 -16.33
C GLN A 86 -16.06 -23.18 -17.63
N LEU A 87 -14.91 -22.50 -17.69
CA LEU A 87 -13.98 -22.59 -18.81
C LEU A 87 -13.44 -24.02 -18.97
N LEU A 88 -13.05 -24.65 -17.86
CA LEU A 88 -12.56 -26.03 -17.85
C LEU A 88 -13.62 -27.02 -18.34
N VAL A 89 -14.86 -26.90 -17.85
CA VAL A 89 -15.99 -27.74 -18.29
C VAL A 89 -16.29 -27.54 -19.77
N LEU A 90 -16.31 -26.28 -20.25
CA LEU A 90 -16.64 -25.95 -21.64
C LEU A 90 -15.67 -26.58 -22.64
N TYR A 91 -14.39 -26.62 -22.29
CA TYR A 91 -13.33 -27.18 -23.14
C TYR A 91 -12.98 -28.63 -22.80
N GLY A 92 -13.71 -29.26 -21.88
CA GLY A 92 -13.46 -30.64 -21.46
C GLY A 92 -12.06 -30.84 -20.86
N ALA A 93 -11.48 -29.80 -20.26
CA ALA A 93 -10.16 -29.85 -19.63
C ALA A 93 -10.29 -30.10 -18.12
N SER A 94 -9.45 -30.95 -17.55
CA SER A 94 -9.43 -31.20 -16.11
C SER A 94 -8.88 -30.02 -15.31
N ASP A 95 -7.97 -29.26 -15.91
CA ASP A 95 -7.32 -28.10 -15.31
C ASP A 95 -6.82 -27.10 -16.37
N MET A 96 -6.34 -25.94 -15.90
CA MET A 96 -5.89 -24.87 -16.79
C MET A 96 -4.61 -25.20 -17.54
N ALA A 97 -3.80 -26.14 -17.06
CA ALA A 97 -2.59 -26.56 -17.74
C ALA A 97 -2.94 -27.47 -18.93
N GLU A 98 -3.88 -28.39 -18.76
CA GLU A 98 -4.47 -29.16 -19.84
C GLU A 98 -5.17 -28.24 -20.84
N LEU A 99 -5.98 -27.29 -20.38
CA LEU A 99 -6.62 -26.33 -21.26
C LEU A 99 -5.58 -25.53 -22.07
N SER A 100 -4.50 -25.07 -21.44
CA SER A 100 -3.40 -24.37 -22.12
C SER A 100 -2.73 -25.25 -23.18
N ARG A 101 -2.56 -26.55 -22.88
CA ARG A 101 -2.03 -27.57 -23.79
C ARG A 101 -2.96 -27.78 -25.00
N ILE A 102 -4.26 -27.94 -24.74
CA ILE A 102 -5.32 -28.09 -25.76
C ILE A 102 -5.35 -26.88 -26.67
N MET A 103 -5.22 -25.68 -26.11
CA MET A 103 -5.26 -24.42 -26.87
C MET A 103 -3.95 -24.11 -27.61
N GLY A 104 -2.91 -24.94 -27.48
CA GLY A 104 -1.57 -24.65 -28.01
C GLY A 104 -0.95 -23.37 -27.43
N ALA A 105 -1.56 -22.85 -26.36
CA ALA A 105 -1.14 -21.63 -25.70
C ALA A 105 -0.05 -21.99 -24.70
N GLY A 106 1.19 -22.02 -25.15
CA GLY A 106 2.31 -21.78 -24.25
C GLY A 106 2.12 -20.36 -23.71
N VAL A 107 1.42 -20.22 -22.57
CA VAL A 107 1.25 -18.93 -21.92
C VAL A 107 2.61 -18.57 -21.30
N ALA A 108 3.54 -18.17 -22.16
CA ALA A 108 4.70 -17.42 -21.75
C ALA A 108 4.18 -16.05 -21.32
N VAL A 109 3.67 -15.98 -20.08
CA VAL A 109 3.59 -14.71 -19.38
C VAL A 109 5.04 -14.25 -19.26
N ARG A 110 5.53 -13.53 -20.27
CA ARG A 110 6.76 -12.75 -20.14
C ARG A 110 6.46 -11.76 -19.03
N ARG A 111 6.81 -12.14 -17.80
CA ARG A 111 6.93 -11.19 -16.71
C ARG A 111 7.98 -10.22 -17.21
N MET A 112 7.53 -9.06 -17.66
CA MET A 112 8.46 -7.96 -17.96
C MET A 112 9.22 -7.74 -16.66
N GLU A 113 10.47 -8.16 -16.65
CA GLU A 113 11.33 -7.88 -15.52
C GLU A 113 11.32 -6.36 -15.31
N PRO A 114 11.19 -5.90 -14.06
CA PRO A 114 11.23 -4.48 -13.80
C PRO A 114 12.56 -3.95 -14.34
N ALA A 115 12.49 -2.87 -15.12
CA ALA A 115 13.66 -2.23 -15.72
C ALA A 115 14.75 -1.88 -14.70
N ASN A 116 14.39 -1.78 -13.42
CA ASN A 116 15.31 -1.73 -12.30
C ASN A 116 14.88 -2.76 -11.25
N LYS A 117 15.71 -3.78 -11.00
CA LYS A 117 15.43 -4.87 -10.05
C LYS A 117 15.18 -4.40 -8.62
N ARG A 118 15.73 -3.23 -8.23
CA ARG A 118 15.51 -2.63 -6.89
C ARG A 118 14.18 -1.90 -6.76
N ARG A 119 13.47 -1.68 -7.86
CA ARG A 119 12.21 -0.94 -7.85
C ARG A 119 11.13 -1.82 -7.22
N MET A 120 10.57 -1.35 -6.11
CA MET A 120 9.40 -1.98 -5.53
C MET A 120 8.16 -1.74 -6.38
N ASN A 121 7.29 -2.75 -6.48
CA ASN A 121 5.99 -2.56 -7.08
C ASN A 121 5.08 -1.80 -6.12
N ASN A 122 4.98 -0.48 -6.27
CA ASN A 122 4.09 0.34 -5.45
C ASN A 122 2.60 0.11 -5.76
N ARG A 123 2.25 -0.83 -6.65
CA ARG A 123 0.87 -1.29 -6.89
C ARG A 123 0.53 -2.58 -6.16
N THR A 124 1.45 -3.17 -5.41
CA THR A 124 1.14 -4.34 -4.57
C THR A 124 0.02 -3.94 -3.61
N GLN A 125 -1.04 -4.72 -3.58
CA GLN A 125 -2.26 -4.34 -2.87
C GLN A 125 -2.06 -4.32 -1.35
N HIS A 126 -1.18 -5.17 -0.81
CA HIS A 126 -0.93 -5.31 0.61
C HIS A 126 0.55 -5.58 0.93
N THR A 127 1.05 -5.00 2.02
CA THR A 127 2.36 -5.34 2.59
C THR A 127 2.31 -6.71 3.28
N LEU A 128 3.44 -7.42 3.28
CA LEU A 128 3.56 -8.73 3.92
C LEU A 128 3.71 -8.59 5.44
N SER A 129 3.30 -9.61 6.18
CA SER A 129 3.49 -9.68 7.63
C SER A 129 4.97 -9.69 7.99
N VAL A 130 5.41 -8.85 8.93
CA VAL A 130 6.77 -8.90 9.47
C VAL A 130 7.10 -10.27 10.08
N GLN A 131 6.10 -11.00 10.58
CA GLN A 131 6.26 -12.36 11.10
C GLN A 131 6.72 -13.38 10.04
N TYR A 132 6.49 -13.12 8.75
CA TYR A 132 6.94 -14.00 7.67
C TYR A 132 8.28 -13.57 7.05
N ILE A 133 8.76 -12.38 7.41
CA ILE A 133 9.92 -11.75 6.77
C ILE A 133 11.09 -11.67 7.74
N GLN A 134 10.80 -11.28 8.98
CA GLN A 134 11.77 -11.04 10.02
C GLN A 134 11.77 -12.20 11.01
N PRO A 135 12.92 -12.57 11.58
CA PRO A 135 12.98 -13.55 12.66
C PRO A 135 12.16 -13.06 13.86
N ASP A 136 11.70 -13.98 14.71
CA ASP A 136 11.02 -13.59 15.94
C ASP A 136 11.96 -12.77 16.83
N PRO A 137 11.53 -11.57 17.27
CA PRO A 137 12.38 -10.64 17.99
C PRO A 137 12.53 -11.15 19.42
N ASP A 138 13.65 -10.80 20.04
CA ASP A 138 13.81 -10.98 21.48
C ASP A 138 12.71 -10.20 22.20
N PRO A 139 11.89 -10.84 23.06
CA PRO A 139 10.86 -10.16 23.85
C PRO A 139 11.39 -8.96 24.65
N ALA A 140 12.68 -8.95 25.03
CA ALA A 140 13.29 -7.83 25.73
C ALA A 140 13.48 -6.57 24.86
N GLN A 141 13.47 -6.70 23.53
CA GLN A 141 13.61 -5.59 22.58
C GLN A 141 12.25 -5.03 22.16
N LEU A 142 11.15 -5.72 22.45
CA LEU A 142 9.83 -5.24 22.12
C LEU A 142 9.37 -4.16 23.11
N PRO A 143 8.70 -3.10 22.62
CA PRO A 143 8.13 -2.11 23.52
C PRO A 143 7.07 -2.74 24.42
N GLU A 144 7.14 -2.44 25.70
CA GLU A 144 6.17 -2.93 26.68
C GLU A 144 4.88 -2.11 26.59
N PHE A 145 3.81 -2.75 26.13
CA PHE A 145 2.44 -2.24 26.29
C PHE A 145 1.89 -2.77 27.62
N ARG A 146 1.17 -1.93 28.36
CA ARG A 146 0.67 -2.24 29.72
C ARG A 146 -0.86 -2.20 29.79
N LEU A 147 -1.53 -2.54 28.70
CA LEU A 147 -2.98 -2.48 28.60
C LEU A 147 -3.62 -3.60 29.39
N ARG A 148 -3.05 -4.83 29.34
CA ARG A 148 -3.57 -5.96 30.11
C ARG A 148 -3.42 -5.73 31.62
N THR A 149 -2.26 -5.22 32.05
CA THR A 149 -1.99 -4.89 33.45
C THR A 149 -2.94 -3.84 34.00
N ARG A 150 -3.43 -2.94 33.15
CA ARG A 150 -4.48 -1.96 33.49
C ARG A 150 -5.90 -2.54 33.49
N GLY A 151 -6.06 -3.85 33.30
CA GLY A 151 -7.35 -4.54 33.32
C GLY A 151 -8.12 -4.43 32.00
N PHE A 152 -7.52 -3.94 30.91
CA PHE A 152 -8.19 -3.90 29.62
C PHE A 152 -8.19 -5.28 28.97
N VAL A 153 -9.33 -5.61 28.36
CA VAL A 153 -9.55 -6.87 27.65
C VAL A 153 -9.88 -6.58 26.20
N LEU A 154 -9.19 -7.25 25.28
CA LEU A 154 -9.46 -7.18 23.86
C LEU A 154 -10.63 -8.10 23.52
N ARG A 155 -11.68 -7.56 22.90
CA ARG A 155 -12.78 -8.41 22.42
C ARG A 155 -12.26 -9.35 21.33
N PRO A 156 -12.74 -10.60 21.25
CA PRO A 156 -12.41 -11.49 20.14
C PRO A 156 -12.73 -10.84 18.79
N GLU A 157 -11.94 -11.14 17.78
CA GLU A 157 -12.21 -10.69 16.42
C GLU A 157 -13.51 -11.32 15.90
N MET A 158 -14.34 -10.53 15.21
CA MET A 158 -15.52 -11.07 14.52
C MET A 158 -15.04 -11.83 13.28
N ARG A 159 -14.76 -13.12 13.45
CA ARG A 159 -14.50 -14.05 12.35
C ARG A 159 -15.80 -14.64 11.85
N MET A 160 -15.87 -14.95 10.56
CA MET A 160 -16.95 -15.77 10.04
C MET A 160 -16.90 -17.13 10.76
N ARG A 161 -18.05 -17.56 11.29
CA ARG A 161 -18.18 -18.85 11.97
C ARG A 161 -19.09 -19.72 11.12
N GLY A 162 -18.64 -20.93 10.81
CA GLY A 162 -19.38 -21.89 10.02
C GLY A 162 -18.59 -23.20 9.91
N LEU A 163 -19.28 -24.32 9.68
CA LEU A 163 -18.64 -25.62 9.45
C LEU A 163 -17.77 -25.62 8.17
N ASP A 164 -18.01 -24.65 7.28
CA ASP A 164 -17.32 -24.40 6.03
C ASP A 164 -16.08 -23.49 6.17
N VAL A 165 -15.90 -22.83 7.32
CA VAL A 165 -14.74 -21.97 7.57
C VAL A 165 -13.64 -22.83 8.20
N LEU A 166 -12.59 -23.14 7.43
CA LEU A 166 -11.42 -23.93 7.87
C LEU A 166 -10.48 -23.18 8.84
N ASP A 167 -10.95 -22.11 9.50
CA ASP A 167 -10.13 -21.38 10.45
C ASP A 167 -10.04 -22.15 11.76
N GLY A 168 -8.81 -22.44 12.18
CA GLY A 168 -8.52 -23.01 13.49
C GLY A 168 -9.00 -22.09 14.63
N PRO A 169 -9.09 -22.62 15.87
CA PRO A 169 -9.35 -21.79 17.03
C PRO A 169 -8.35 -20.62 17.08
N PRO A 170 -8.77 -19.42 17.50
CA PRO A 170 -7.85 -18.29 17.62
C PRO A 170 -6.70 -18.67 18.55
N SER A 171 -5.47 -18.33 18.17
CA SER A 171 -4.34 -18.60 19.04
C SER A 171 -4.44 -17.71 20.28
N ASP A 172 -3.89 -18.17 21.42
CA ASP A 172 -3.85 -17.37 22.66
C ASP A 172 -3.18 -16.01 22.43
N GLU A 173 -2.25 -15.93 21.47
CA GLU A 173 -1.56 -14.70 21.09
C GLU A 173 -2.49 -13.65 20.45
N GLU A 174 -3.56 -14.07 19.78
CA GLU A 174 -4.53 -13.16 19.14
C GLU A 174 -5.51 -12.53 20.15
N SER A 175 -5.55 -13.09 21.36
CA SER A 175 -6.38 -12.64 22.47
C SER A 175 -5.63 -11.71 23.42
N ASP A 176 -4.30 -11.75 23.43
CA ASP A 176 -3.49 -10.86 24.28
C ASP A 176 -3.38 -9.44 23.68
N ILE A 177 -4.02 -8.48 24.36
CA ILE A 177 -4.08 -7.08 23.96
C ILE A 177 -2.70 -6.44 23.77
N ASP A 178 -1.73 -6.78 24.61
CA ASP A 178 -0.39 -6.18 24.58
C ASP A 178 0.41 -6.77 23.42
N ARG A 179 0.31 -8.09 23.18
CA ARG A 179 0.96 -8.74 22.03
C ARG A 179 0.43 -8.23 20.69
N VAL A 180 -0.88 -8.00 20.59
CA VAL A 180 -1.48 -7.43 19.37
C VAL A 180 -0.97 -6.00 19.14
N ALA A 181 -0.89 -5.17 20.18
CA ALA A 181 -0.35 -3.82 20.07
C ALA A 181 1.14 -3.81 19.67
N GLN A 182 1.95 -4.71 20.26
CA GLN A 182 3.36 -4.91 19.89
C GLN A 182 3.52 -5.32 18.42
N ARG A 183 2.69 -6.26 17.94
CA ARG A 183 2.71 -6.69 16.54
C ARG A 183 2.40 -5.54 15.59
N ILE A 184 1.37 -4.75 15.89
CA ILE A 184 1.01 -3.56 15.11
C ILE A 184 2.17 -2.57 15.06
N TRP A 185 2.79 -2.29 16.22
CA TRP A 185 3.93 -1.38 16.29
C TRP A 185 5.13 -1.90 15.50
N ARG A 186 5.40 -3.21 15.54
CA ARG A 186 6.49 -3.83 14.77
C ARG A 186 6.24 -3.78 13.26
N GLN A 187 4.98 -3.96 12.83
CA GLN A 187 4.60 -3.87 11.41
C GLN A 187 4.68 -2.43 10.88
N PHE A 188 4.45 -1.42 11.73
CA PHE A 188 4.34 -0.01 11.34
C PHE A 188 5.58 0.51 10.58
N PRO A 189 6.83 0.45 11.11
CA PRO A 189 8.01 0.94 10.42
C PRO A 189 8.26 0.21 9.08
N ASN A 190 8.05 -1.10 9.06
CA ASN A 190 8.23 -1.94 7.88
C ASN A 190 7.31 -1.48 6.75
N ASP A 191 6.02 -1.36 7.03
CA ASP A 191 5.02 -0.94 6.05
C ASP A 191 5.34 0.44 5.48
N LEU A 192 5.70 1.41 6.31
CA LEU A 192 6.05 2.75 5.85
C LEU A 192 7.20 2.73 4.86
N ILE A 193 8.22 1.91 5.10
CA ILE A 193 9.36 1.75 4.19
C ILE A 193 8.98 0.99 2.92
N GLN A 194 8.19 -0.09 3.01
CA GLN A 194 7.74 -0.87 1.85
C GLN A 194 6.87 -0.06 0.89
N VAL A 195 6.11 0.91 1.39
CA VAL A 195 5.32 1.82 0.54
C VAL A 195 6.05 3.11 0.14
N SER A 196 7.36 3.19 0.41
CA SER A 196 8.18 4.35 0.04
C SER A 196 8.17 4.61 -1.47
N PRO A 197 8.31 5.88 -1.89
CA PRO A 197 8.16 6.22 -3.29
C PRO A 197 9.34 5.73 -4.14
N ASN A 198 9.05 5.45 -5.40
CA ASN A 198 10.06 5.27 -6.45
C ASN A 198 10.17 6.52 -7.32
N TYR A 199 11.27 6.64 -8.05
CA TYR A 199 11.39 7.64 -9.10
C TYR A 199 10.35 7.44 -10.21
N LYS A 200 10.04 8.55 -10.91
CA LYS A 200 8.99 8.60 -11.93
C LYS A 200 9.32 7.72 -13.14
N LYS A 201 10.57 7.76 -13.62
CA LYS A 201 11.00 6.92 -14.75
C LYS A 201 11.14 5.48 -14.25
N ARG A 202 10.81 4.52 -15.12
CA ARG A 202 10.88 3.08 -14.80
C ARG A 202 12.32 2.58 -14.63
N SER A 203 13.26 3.18 -15.36
CA SER A 203 14.71 2.92 -15.26
C SER A 203 15.30 3.34 -13.93
N ASP A 204 14.72 4.38 -13.33
CA ASP A 204 15.21 4.95 -12.10
C ASP A 204 14.72 4.07 -10.93
N GLY A 205 15.63 3.82 -9.98
CA GLY A 205 15.38 2.95 -8.83
C GLY A 205 14.41 3.56 -7.80
N PRO A 206 14.46 3.08 -6.55
CA PRO A 206 13.75 3.71 -5.44
C PRO A 206 14.45 5.01 -4.97
N TYR A 207 13.72 5.89 -4.28
CA TYR A 207 14.36 7.02 -3.58
C TYR A 207 15.17 6.56 -2.36
N THR A 208 14.78 5.43 -1.75
CA THR A 208 15.44 4.92 -0.55
C THR A 208 16.86 4.45 -0.84
N THR A 209 17.76 4.63 0.13
CA THR A 209 19.12 4.08 0.11
C THR A 209 19.20 2.69 0.73
N LEU A 210 18.13 2.20 1.35
CA LEU A 210 18.05 0.86 1.90
C LEU A 210 18.08 -0.19 0.79
N THR A 211 18.84 -1.26 0.99
CA THR A 211 18.78 -2.49 0.20
C THR A 211 17.44 -3.20 0.37
N ARG A 212 17.13 -4.19 -0.48
CA ARG A 212 15.87 -4.95 -0.36
C ARG A 212 15.78 -5.65 1.00
N THR A 213 16.85 -6.29 1.43
CA THR A 213 16.94 -6.97 2.72
C THR A 213 16.74 -6.02 3.89
N GLU A 214 17.30 -4.81 3.84
CA GLU A 214 17.09 -3.79 4.88
C GLU A 214 15.67 -3.24 4.89
N GLN A 215 15.03 -3.10 3.72
CA GLN A 215 13.62 -2.69 3.65
C GLN A 215 12.70 -3.76 4.25
N ASP A 216 12.99 -5.03 3.96
CA ASP A 216 12.26 -6.19 4.49
C ASP A 216 12.45 -6.34 6.02
N ASN A 217 13.61 -5.93 6.53
CA ASN A 217 13.94 -5.91 7.96
C ASN A 217 13.79 -4.54 8.63
N ALA A 218 13.11 -3.57 8.01
CA ALA A 218 12.99 -2.23 8.57
C ALA A 218 12.25 -2.24 9.92
N THR A 219 12.86 -1.65 10.94
CA THR A 219 12.34 -1.49 12.31
C THR A 219 12.18 -0.02 12.67
N ALA A 220 11.74 0.27 13.90
CA ALA A 220 11.60 1.64 14.40
C ALA A 220 12.95 2.41 14.43
N GLU A 221 14.08 1.71 14.49
CA GLU A 221 15.42 2.31 14.50
C GLU A 221 15.69 3.19 13.28
N VAL A 222 15.14 2.82 12.12
CA VAL A 222 15.21 3.62 10.89
C VAL A 222 14.66 5.03 11.10
N PHE A 223 13.62 5.16 11.93
CA PHE A 223 12.94 6.41 12.24
C PHE A 223 13.52 7.11 13.48
N LEU A 224 14.36 6.44 14.27
CA LEU A 224 15.09 7.03 15.41
C LEU A 224 16.38 7.74 14.95
N SER A 225 16.95 7.35 13.81
CA SER A 225 18.16 7.95 13.26
C SER A 225 17.91 9.28 12.54
N PHE A 226 18.86 10.21 12.64
CA PHE A 226 18.93 11.44 11.81
C PHE A 226 19.70 11.23 10.49
N GLU A 227 20.22 10.02 10.25
CA GLU A 227 20.76 9.59 8.97
C GLU A 227 19.62 9.06 8.10
N ILE A 228 19.04 9.94 7.29
CA ILE A 228 17.82 9.67 6.56
C ILE A 228 18.12 8.72 5.39
N PRO A 229 17.42 7.59 5.27
CA PRO A 229 17.71 6.57 4.26
C PRO A 229 17.09 6.92 2.89
N PHE A 230 17.25 8.16 2.42
CA PHE A 230 16.78 8.61 1.12
C PHE A 230 17.89 9.39 0.41
N ARG A 231 18.08 9.10 -0.88
CA ARG A 231 19.07 9.81 -1.73
C ARG A 231 18.78 11.29 -1.82
N GLU A 232 17.49 11.63 -1.80
CA GLU A 232 17.01 12.98 -1.71
C GLU A 232 15.66 13.04 -1.00
N PHE A 233 15.43 14.12 -0.25
CA PHE A 233 14.19 14.33 0.49
C PHE A 233 14.00 15.80 0.84
N TYR A 234 12.77 16.16 1.18
CA TYR A 234 12.41 17.41 1.80
C TYR A 234 12.16 17.20 3.29
N VAL A 235 12.77 18.03 4.11
CA VAL A 235 12.52 18.12 5.54
C VAL A 235 11.54 19.25 5.78
N ARG A 236 10.49 18.96 6.56
CA ARG A 236 9.60 19.96 7.15
C ARG A 236 9.81 20.02 8.65
N TYR A 237 10.09 21.23 9.15
CA TYR A 237 10.06 21.51 10.59
C TYR A 237 8.61 21.78 10.99
N VAL A 238 8.03 20.91 11.81
CA VAL A 238 6.63 21.00 12.24
C VAL A 238 6.54 21.46 13.70
N SER A 239 5.44 22.11 14.06
CA SER A 239 5.16 22.44 15.47
C SER A 239 4.84 21.19 16.29
N GLN A 240 4.97 21.26 17.62
CA GLN A 240 4.56 20.18 18.52
C GLN A 240 3.09 19.81 18.32
N GLU A 241 2.21 20.81 18.21
CA GLU A 241 0.79 20.58 17.93
C GLU A 241 0.58 19.82 16.61
N HIS A 242 1.29 20.19 15.53
CA HIS A 242 1.17 19.50 14.25
C HIS A 242 1.66 18.05 14.33
N TRP A 243 2.70 17.78 15.12
CA TRP A 243 3.21 16.44 15.37
C TRP A 243 2.20 15.59 16.18
N ASP A 244 1.80 16.09 17.34
CA ASP A 244 1.00 15.36 18.34
C ASP A 244 -0.46 15.15 17.93
N THR A 245 -1.01 16.08 17.14
CA THR A 245 -2.41 16.00 16.67
C THR A 245 -2.46 15.58 15.21
N ILE A 246 -1.89 16.36 14.29
CA ILE A 246 -2.15 16.13 12.86
C ILE A 246 -1.41 14.89 12.34
N LEU A 247 -0.11 14.74 12.61
CA LEU A 247 0.65 13.60 12.10
C LEU A 247 0.30 12.32 12.84
N PHE A 248 0.28 12.36 14.17
CA PHE A 248 -0.09 11.19 14.97
C PHE A 248 -1.50 10.68 14.64
N ASP A 249 -2.51 11.56 14.50
CA ASP A 249 -3.87 11.15 14.16
C ASP A 249 -3.98 10.57 12.73
N ARG A 250 -3.07 10.92 11.82
CA ARG A 250 -3.04 10.33 10.47
C ARG A 250 -2.49 8.91 10.47
N PHE A 251 -1.48 8.61 11.29
CA PHE A 251 -0.91 7.26 11.40
C PHE A 251 -1.72 6.35 12.33
N PHE A 252 -2.15 6.90 13.47
CA PHE A 252 -2.88 6.21 14.54
C PHE A 252 -4.19 6.95 14.84
N PRO A 253 -5.18 6.86 13.91
CA PRO A 253 -6.43 7.58 14.07
C PRO A 253 -7.20 7.18 15.33
N PRO A 254 -8.05 8.07 15.86
CA PRO A 254 -8.91 7.72 16.97
C PRO A 254 -9.90 6.62 16.58
N LYS A 255 -10.43 5.91 17.59
CA LYS A 255 -11.45 4.89 17.36
C LYS A 255 -12.68 5.48 16.66
N GLY A 256 -13.21 4.75 15.67
CA GLY A 256 -14.36 5.19 14.88
C GLY A 256 -14.03 6.21 13.78
N TYR A 257 -12.75 6.52 13.57
CA TYR A 257 -12.33 7.36 12.46
C TYR A 257 -12.71 6.74 11.11
N VAL A 258 -13.41 7.52 10.29
CA VAL A 258 -13.73 7.17 8.91
C VAL A 258 -12.95 8.13 8.00
N PRO A 259 -12.04 7.62 7.15
CA PRO A 259 -11.32 8.46 6.21
C PRO A 259 -12.29 9.22 5.30
N THR A 260 -12.18 10.55 5.24
CA THR A 260 -13.01 11.38 4.35
C THR A 260 -12.73 11.10 2.88
N ASN A 261 -11.48 10.71 2.57
CA ASN A 261 -11.01 10.43 1.22
C ASN A 261 -10.36 9.05 1.16
N ARG A 262 -10.32 8.48 -0.04
CA ARG A 262 -9.51 7.29 -0.32
C ARG A 262 -8.03 7.63 -0.18
N VAL A 263 -7.43 7.24 0.95
CA VAL A 263 -6.00 7.46 1.19
C VAL A 263 -5.18 6.47 0.37
N GLN A 264 -4.31 6.98 -0.49
CA GLN A 264 -3.39 6.19 -1.29
C GLN A 264 -2.40 5.45 -0.39
N ASN A 265 -2.20 4.16 -0.68
CA ASN A 265 -1.26 3.23 -0.04
C ASN A 265 -1.56 2.87 1.42
N GLN A 266 -2.33 3.68 2.17
CA GLN A 266 -2.63 3.41 3.57
C GLN A 266 -3.49 2.14 3.75
N SER A 267 -4.48 1.93 2.88
CA SER A 267 -5.30 0.71 2.91
C SER A 267 -4.51 -0.56 2.55
N GLY A 268 -3.35 -0.41 1.90
CA GLY A 268 -2.45 -1.51 1.59
C GLY A 268 -1.43 -1.79 2.71
N CYS A 269 -1.34 -0.92 3.72
CA CYS A 269 -0.48 -1.17 4.86
C CYS A 269 -1.18 -2.10 5.84
N LYS A 270 -0.59 -3.27 6.08
CA LYS A 270 -1.07 -4.26 7.05
C LYS A 270 -1.18 -3.70 8.47
N TYR A 271 -0.22 -2.89 8.95
CA TYR A 271 -0.27 -2.28 10.28
C TYR A 271 -1.55 -1.44 10.45
N TYR A 272 -1.96 -0.73 9.40
CA TYR A 272 -3.09 0.18 9.46
C TYR A 272 -4.40 -0.60 9.53
N ALA A 273 -4.54 -1.64 8.72
CA ALA A 273 -5.68 -2.55 8.77
C ALA A 273 -5.79 -3.24 10.15
N GLU A 274 -4.67 -3.76 10.68
CA GLU A 274 -4.63 -4.37 12.00
C GLU A 274 -4.93 -3.37 13.12
N TYR A 275 -4.38 -2.16 13.04
CA TYR A 275 -4.65 -1.09 14.00
C TYR A 275 -6.13 -0.71 14.03
N VAL A 276 -6.77 -0.51 12.87
CA VAL A 276 -8.21 -0.20 12.81
C VAL A 276 -9.05 -1.33 13.39
N SER A 277 -8.73 -2.59 13.04
CA SER A 277 -9.40 -3.78 13.63
C SER A 277 -9.22 -3.82 15.15
N PHE A 278 -8.00 -3.62 15.63
CA PHE A 278 -7.66 -3.54 17.06
C PHE A 278 -8.47 -2.47 17.78
N MET A 279 -8.50 -1.23 17.26
CA MET A 279 -9.25 -0.13 17.86
C MET A 279 -10.77 -0.38 17.89
N ASN A 280 -11.31 -1.06 16.88
CA ASN A 280 -12.73 -1.43 16.84
C ASN A 280 -13.10 -2.50 17.89
N ARG A 281 -12.15 -3.35 18.28
CA ARG A 281 -12.33 -4.40 19.31
C ARG A 281 -12.21 -3.87 20.74
N LEU A 282 -11.60 -2.70 20.95
CA LEU A 282 -11.47 -2.08 22.28
C LEU A 282 -12.73 -1.31 22.68
N ASN A 283 -12.98 -1.15 23.98
CA ASN A 283 -13.94 -0.14 24.46
C ASN A 283 -13.31 1.28 24.36
N ASN A 284 -14.07 2.35 24.59
CA ASN A 284 -13.58 3.72 24.38
C ASN A 284 -12.48 4.15 25.37
N GLU A 285 -12.45 3.56 26.57
CA GLU A 285 -11.41 3.83 27.56
C GLU A 285 -10.10 3.12 27.20
N ALA A 286 -10.17 1.81 26.93
CA ALA A 286 -9.05 1.01 26.46
C ALA A 286 -8.46 1.56 25.17
N ALA A 287 -9.30 2.01 24.23
CA ALA A 287 -8.84 2.64 22.99
C ALA A 287 -8.05 3.93 23.24
N ARG A 288 -8.49 4.79 24.18
CA ARG A 288 -7.74 5.99 24.57
C ARG A 288 -6.40 5.63 25.22
N ALA A 289 -6.39 4.62 26.10
CA ALA A 289 -5.17 4.16 26.76
C ALA A 289 -4.17 3.56 25.76
N ALA A 290 -4.61 2.66 24.88
CA ALA A 290 -3.78 2.07 23.83
C ALA A 290 -3.17 3.14 22.92
N ARG A 291 -4.00 4.10 22.51
CA ARG A 291 -3.56 5.23 21.70
C ARG A 291 -2.51 6.09 22.41
N GLN A 292 -2.65 6.30 23.72
CA GLN A 292 -1.64 7.02 24.50
C GLN A 292 -0.31 6.25 24.54
N GLU A 293 -0.33 4.92 24.65
CA GLU A 293 0.90 4.11 24.60
C GLU A 293 1.56 4.15 23.22
N PHE A 294 0.78 4.04 22.13
CA PHE A 294 1.30 4.28 20.78
C PHE A 294 1.89 5.68 20.62
N ARG A 295 1.28 6.71 21.23
CA ARG A 295 1.78 8.08 21.19
C ARG A 295 3.12 8.23 21.90
N VAL A 296 3.31 7.56 23.04
CA VAL A 296 4.59 7.57 23.76
C VAL A 296 5.71 7.00 22.87
N LEU A 297 5.44 5.90 22.15
CA LEU A 297 6.41 5.33 21.21
C LEU A 297 6.63 6.21 19.97
N PHE A 298 5.56 6.75 19.41
CA PHE A 298 5.62 7.66 18.26
C PHE A 298 6.44 8.92 18.54
N ASN A 299 6.32 9.48 19.75
CA ASN A 299 7.07 10.67 20.16
C ASN A 299 8.55 10.41 20.44
N GLN A 300 9.01 9.16 20.38
CA GLN A 300 10.43 8.82 20.40
C GLN A 300 11.07 8.88 19.01
N LEU A 301 10.28 8.74 17.93
CA LEU A 301 10.78 8.75 16.56
C LEU A 301 11.39 10.12 16.23
N ALA A 302 12.57 10.16 15.61
CA ALA A 302 13.20 11.40 15.20
C ALA A 302 12.50 12.05 13.99
N TRP A 303 11.93 11.24 13.11
CA TRP A 303 11.22 11.69 11.92
C TRP A 303 10.18 10.66 11.47
N VAL A 304 9.21 11.11 10.67
CA VAL A 304 8.22 10.26 9.98
C VAL A 304 7.93 10.82 8.59
N PRO A 305 7.27 10.07 7.68
CA PRO A 305 6.75 10.65 6.45
C PRO A 305 5.84 11.84 6.78
N ASN A 306 5.98 12.96 6.06
CA ASN A 306 5.06 14.10 6.16
C ASN A 306 3.76 13.76 5.44
N MET A 307 2.98 12.87 6.07
CA MET A 307 1.75 12.32 5.54
C MET A 307 0.74 13.44 5.31
N LEU A 308 0.13 13.47 4.13
CA LEU A 308 -1.00 14.35 3.82
C LEU A 308 -2.32 13.60 4.03
N CYS A 309 -3.45 14.27 3.82
CA CYS A 309 -4.76 13.63 3.96
C CYS A 309 -5.03 12.51 2.94
N ASP A 310 -4.30 12.46 1.82
CA ASP A 310 -4.56 11.55 0.70
C ASP A 310 -3.46 10.51 0.45
N ARG A 311 -2.32 10.57 1.14
CA ARG A 311 -1.17 9.65 0.93
C ARG A 311 -0.18 9.69 2.09
N ILE A 312 0.45 8.54 2.36
CA ILE A 312 1.56 8.42 3.33
C ILE A 312 2.79 9.21 2.84
N TRP A 313 3.22 8.99 1.60
CA TRP A 313 4.40 9.63 1.04
C TRP A 313 4.03 10.69 0.00
N THR A 314 4.47 11.92 0.23
CA THR A 314 4.36 13.01 -0.75
C THR A 314 5.70 13.26 -1.40
N THR A 315 5.74 13.26 -2.75
CA THR A 315 6.97 13.53 -3.52
C THR A 315 6.92 14.84 -4.30
N LYS A 316 5.88 15.65 -4.13
CA LYS A 316 5.72 16.90 -4.88
C LYS A 316 6.88 17.85 -4.57
N PRO A 317 7.38 18.59 -5.58
CA PRO A 317 8.37 19.64 -5.34
C PRO A 317 7.76 20.67 -4.39
N MET A 318 8.49 21.00 -3.33
CA MET A 318 8.04 21.97 -2.34
C MET A 318 8.77 23.30 -2.51
N ARG A 319 8.01 24.38 -2.27
CA ARG A 319 8.49 25.76 -2.23
C ARG A 319 8.05 26.35 -0.89
N GLY A 320 8.91 27.13 -0.26
CA GLY A 320 8.60 27.80 1.01
C GLY A 320 9.74 27.67 2.01
N ARG A 321 9.72 28.56 3.02
CA ARG A 321 10.75 28.61 4.07
C ARG A 321 10.68 27.44 5.05
N GLU A 322 9.52 26.78 5.15
CA GLU A 322 9.30 25.63 6.04
C GLU A 322 9.95 24.33 5.54
N TYR A 323 10.29 24.27 4.25
CA TYR A 323 10.84 23.07 3.62
C TYR A 323 12.30 23.27 3.24
N ARG A 324 13.15 22.32 3.63
CA ARG A 324 14.55 22.28 3.21
C ARG A 324 14.81 20.97 2.47
N ARG A 325 15.39 21.04 1.27
CA ARG A 325 15.76 19.85 0.49
C ARG A 325 17.17 19.40 0.82
N PHE A 326 17.37 18.08 0.86
CA PHE A 326 18.65 17.41 0.98
C PHE A 326 18.81 16.40 -0.17
N PRO A 327 19.91 16.44 -0.94
CA PRO A 327 20.82 17.57 -1.04
C PRO A 327 20.10 18.83 -1.59
N PRO A 328 20.70 20.02 -1.49
CA PRO A 328 20.13 21.22 -2.08
C PRO A 328 19.87 21.07 -3.57
N GLY A 329 18.71 21.53 -4.05
CA GLY A 329 18.37 21.56 -5.47
C GLY A 329 16.87 21.69 -5.72
N SER A 330 16.45 21.52 -6.98
CA SER A 330 15.03 21.43 -7.38
C SER A 330 14.63 20.02 -7.80
N GLY A 331 13.40 19.59 -7.49
CA GLY A 331 12.87 18.34 -8.00
C GLY A 331 11.77 17.75 -7.12
N SER A 332 11.24 16.61 -7.57
CA SER A 332 10.37 15.78 -6.73
C SER A 332 11.24 15.00 -5.76
N ALA A 333 10.86 14.94 -4.49
CA ALA A 333 11.55 14.14 -3.48
C ALA A 333 10.58 13.82 -2.33
N PRO A 334 10.71 12.66 -1.65
CA PRO A 334 9.95 12.30 -0.46
C PRO A 334 9.97 13.43 0.57
N GLN A 335 8.85 13.65 1.23
CA GLN A 335 8.73 14.63 2.32
C GLN A 335 8.68 13.93 3.66
N ILE A 336 9.51 14.40 4.58
CA ILE A 336 9.55 13.95 5.98
C ILE A 336 9.24 15.10 6.91
N ALA A 337 8.66 14.79 8.06
CA ALA A 337 8.47 15.71 9.18
C ALA A 337 9.44 15.33 10.30
N LEU A 338 10.11 16.31 10.90
CA LEU A 338 10.94 16.09 12.08
C LEU A 338 10.11 16.16 13.34
N ASN A 339 10.47 15.33 14.30
CA ASN A 339 9.88 15.38 15.62
C ASN A 339 10.40 16.59 16.42
N PRO A 340 9.55 17.56 16.76
CA PRO A 340 9.95 18.73 17.55
C PRO A 340 10.32 18.38 19.00
N HIS A 341 9.92 17.21 19.52
CA HIS A 341 10.26 16.75 20.87
C HIS A 341 11.71 16.25 20.99
N VAL A 342 12.25 15.70 19.89
CA VAL A 342 13.59 15.09 19.85
C VAL A 342 14.60 16.01 19.16
N TYR A 343 14.17 16.77 18.16
CA TYR A 343 15.07 17.61 17.38
C TYR A 343 15.46 18.89 18.15
N ARG A 344 16.75 19.00 18.51
CA ARG A 344 17.32 20.18 19.20
C ARG A 344 18.50 20.83 18.45
N ALA A 345 18.48 20.78 17.12
CA ALA A 345 19.58 21.21 16.21
C ALA A 345 20.58 20.12 15.78
N ASN A 346 20.18 18.85 15.79
CA ASN A 346 20.98 17.79 15.19
C ASN A 346 21.17 18.00 13.68
N VAL A 347 22.34 17.63 13.17
CA VAL A 347 22.62 17.68 11.74
C VAL A 347 21.94 16.49 11.07
N ILE A 348 20.96 16.77 10.22
CA ILE A 348 20.35 15.77 9.36
C ILE A 348 21.33 15.45 8.24
N SER A 349 21.60 14.17 8.03
CA SER A 349 22.46 13.68 6.96
C SER A 349 21.72 12.68 6.09
N ILE A 350 22.23 12.47 4.88
CA ILE A 350 21.80 11.36 4.03
C ILE A 350 22.60 10.14 4.47
N ARG A 351 21.91 9.03 4.78
CA ARG A 351 22.57 7.75 5.01
C ARG A 351 23.29 7.32 3.73
N ALA A 352 24.60 7.08 3.81
CA ALA A 352 25.36 6.57 2.68
C ALA A 352 24.75 5.25 2.20
N ALA A 353 24.53 5.13 0.88
CA ALA A 353 24.13 3.86 0.30
C ALA A 353 25.30 2.88 0.46
N ASN A 354 25.04 1.66 0.94
CA ASN A 354 26.07 0.64 1.08
C ASN A 354 26.41 0.08 -0.32
N PRO A 355 27.58 0.38 -0.90
CA PRO A 355 27.91 -0.02 -2.26
C PRO A 355 28.19 -1.53 -2.39
N ASP A 356 28.60 -2.19 -1.30
CA ASP A 356 29.12 -3.57 -1.34
C ASP A 356 28.03 -4.65 -1.29
N THR A 357 26.82 -4.30 -0.85
CA THR A 357 25.66 -5.21 -0.83
C THR A 357 24.89 -5.25 -2.16
N ASP A 358 25.36 -4.49 -3.15
CA ASP A 358 24.74 -4.38 -4.47
C ASP A 358 25.24 -5.44 -5.47
N ILE A 359 26.20 -6.26 -5.07
CA ILE A 359 26.59 -7.45 -5.82
C ILE A 359 25.43 -8.41 -5.71
N GLU A 360 24.64 -8.48 -6.78
CA GLU A 360 23.55 -9.42 -6.97
C GLU A 360 24.08 -10.82 -6.62
N VAL A 361 23.80 -11.29 -5.41
CA VAL A 361 23.74 -12.73 -5.16
C VAL A 361 22.57 -13.14 -6.03
N ASP A 362 22.93 -13.59 -7.23
CA ASP A 362 22.06 -14.22 -8.20
C ASP A 362 21.37 -15.33 -7.43
N SER A 363 20.22 -14.97 -6.86
CA SER A 363 19.51 -15.80 -5.92
C SER A 363 18.90 -16.84 -6.83
N ASN A 364 19.65 -17.91 -7.03
CA ASN A 364 19.14 -19.21 -7.41
C ASN A 364 17.89 -19.41 -6.55
N SER A 365 16.75 -19.04 -7.12
CA SER A 365 15.46 -19.39 -6.57
C SER A 365 15.54 -20.89 -6.35
N PRO A 366 15.39 -21.40 -5.12
CA PRO A 366 15.40 -22.83 -4.92
C PRO A 366 14.29 -23.36 -5.82
N ALA A 367 14.69 -24.13 -6.84
CA ALA A 367 13.77 -24.87 -7.66
C ALA A 367 12.81 -25.56 -6.69
N ARG A 368 11.53 -25.21 -6.80
CA ARG A 368 10.46 -25.98 -6.18
C ARG A 368 10.73 -27.43 -6.57
N ARG A 369 11.18 -28.23 -5.61
CA ARG A 369 11.29 -29.68 -5.78
C ARG A 369 9.88 -30.18 -6.03
N ASP A 370 9.58 -30.50 -7.28
CA ASP A 370 8.46 -31.37 -7.61
C ASP A 370 8.67 -32.67 -6.84
N SER A 371 7.86 -32.84 -5.81
CA SER A 371 7.82 -34.04 -4.99
C SER A 371 6.87 -35.01 -5.66
N SER A 372 7.34 -35.67 -6.71
CA SER A 372 6.70 -36.86 -7.25
C SER A 372 7.04 -38.03 -6.34
N SER A 373 6.03 -38.49 -5.61
CA SER A 373 6.06 -39.71 -4.82
C SER A 373 6.20 -40.94 -5.72
N GLU A 374 7.33 -41.64 -5.66
CA GLU A 374 7.38 -43.05 -6.01
C GLU A 374 7.34 -43.88 -4.72
N VAL A 375 6.26 -44.63 -4.59
CA VAL A 375 6.05 -45.68 -3.59
C VAL A 375 6.60 -46.98 -4.18
N SER A 376 7.66 -47.51 -3.59
CA SER A 376 8.13 -48.91 -3.60
C SER A 376 9.41 -48.91 -2.75
N GLY A 377 9.72 -49.79 -1.81
CA GLY A 377 9.17 -51.05 -1.37
C GLY A 377 10.32 -51.77 -0.65
N ALA A 378 10.14 -52.00 0.65
CA ALA A 378 10.63 -53.15 1.43
C ALA A 378 12.14 -53.35 1.80
N VAL A 379 12.28 -53.67 3.10
CA VAL A 379 13.23 -54.56 3.83
C VAL A 379 14.69 -54.14 4.09
N SER A 380 15.00 -53.99 5.40
CA SER A 380 16.03 -54.73 6.16
C SER A 380 16.82 -53.83 7.11
N ALA A 381 16.63 -54.07 8.41
CA ALA A 381 17.67 -53.85 9.42
C ALA A 381 18.79 -54.90 9.22
N PRO A 382 20.03 -54.64 9.67
CA PRO A 382 20.32 -54.95 11.07
C PRO A 382 21.29 -53.99 11.79
N ASP A 383 21.27 -54.22 13.10
CA ASP A 383 22.14 -53.85 14.21
C ASP A 383 23.64 -53.55 13.99
N ALA A 384 24.12 -52.81 15.00
CA ALA A 384 25.41 -52.89 15.68
C ALA A 384 26.53 -51.88 15.32
N ALA A 385 26.68 -50.94 16.27
CA ALA A 385 27.83 -50.82 17.16
C ALA A 385 29.11 -50.06 16.73
N ILE A 386 29.48 -49.12 17.63
CA ILE A 386 30.83 -48.71 18.04
C ILE A 386 31.63 -47.83 17.05
N GLY A 387 32.03 -46.66 17.54
CA GLY A 387 33.10 -45.86 16.95
C GLY A 387 33.22 -44.49 17.60
N GLN A 388 33.88 -44.47 18.76
CA GLN A 388 34.52 -43.28 19.35
C GLN A 388 35.41 -42.59 18.30
N HIS A 389 35.37 -41.26 18.18
CA HIS A 389 36.55 -40.38 18.11
C HIS A 389 36.10 -38.91 17.96
N GLY A 390 36.33 -38.12 19.02
CA GLY A 390 36.39 -36.66 18.90
C GLY A 390 37.70 -36.20 18.26
N PRO A 391 37.75 -34.94 17.81
CA PRO A 391 38.75 -34.08 18.40
C PRO A 391 38.16 -32.74 18.87
N HIS A 392 38.51 -32.41 20.11
CA HIS A 392 38.45 -31.08 20.70
C HIS A 392 39.20 -30.06 19.82
N ILE A 393 38.51 -29.00 19.40
CA ILE A 393 39.14 -27.73 19.01
C ILE A 393 38.71 -26.71 20.06
N ASN A 394 39.60 -26.50 21.05
CA ASN A 394 39.55 -25.35 21.94
C ASN A 394 40.12 -24.15 21.19
N GLN A 395 39.29 -23.14 20.93
CA GLN A 395 39.77 -21.77 20.75
C GLN A 395 39.16 -20.89 21.85
N PRO A 396 39.97 -20.10 22.58
CA PRO A 396 39.48 -19.22 23.62
C PRO A 396 38.83 -17.97 23.00
N LEU A 397 37.54 -17.79 23.25
CA LEU A 397 36.86 -16.50 23.10
C LEU A 397 37.46 -15.52 24.11
N GLY A 398 38.13 -14.49 23.61
CA GLY A 398 38.59 -13.36 24.40
C GLY A 398 37.40 -12.64 25.03
N ALA A 399 37.34 -12.66 26.36
CA ALA A 399 36.43 -11.86 27.15
C ALA A 399 36.79 -10.38 27.01
N ILE A 400 36.02 -9.64 26.22
CA ILE A 400 36.00 -8.18 26.28
C ILE A 400 35.17 -7.81 27.52
N PHE A 401 35.85 -7.56 28.64
CA PHE A 401 35.26 -6.93 29.81
C PHE A 401 34.81 -5.51 29.42
N HIS A 402 33.51 -5.33 29.16
CA HIS A 402 32.88 -4.02 29.26
C HIS A 402 32.90 -3.60 30.73
N GLN A 403 33.89 -2.79 31.11
CA GLN A 403 33.85 -2.03 32.35
C GLN A 403 32.64 -1.09 32.27
N SER A 404 31.69 -1.27 33.19
CA SER A 404 30.60 -0.31 33.39
C SER A 404 31.19 1.06 33.69
N PRO A 405 30.71 2.14 33.05
CA PRO A 405 31.13 3.48 33.41
C PRO A 405 30.74 3.76 34.87
N PRO A 406 31.59 4.48 35.64
CA PRO A 406 31.30 4.83 37.02
C PRO A 406 30.02 5.69 37.10
N PRO A 407 29.24 5.58 38.18
CA PRO A 407 28.01 6.34 38.34
C PRO A 407 28.29 7.83 38.29
N ALA A 408 27.50 8.55 37.49
CA ALA A 408 27.56 9.99 37.39
C ALA A 408 27.34 10.62 38.77
N GLN A 409 28.30 11.41 39.23
CA GLN A 409 28.16 12.22 40.43
C GLN A 409 27.04 13.25 40.19
N LEU A 410 26.03 13.22 41.06
CA LEU A 410 24.95 14.21 41.04
C LEU A 410 25.54 15.61 41.28
N PRO A 411 25.14 16.62 40.51
CA PRO A 411 25.56 18.00 40.76
C PRO A 411 25.03 18.48 42.12
N PRO A 412 25.79 19.34 42.82
CA PRO A 412 25.35 19.89 44.10
C PRO A 412 24.06 20.69 43.94
N PRO A 413 23.18 20.70 44.96
CA PRO A 413 21.92 21.43 44.92
C PRO A 413 22.17 22.92 44.73
N MET A 414 21.40 23.54 43.82
CA MET A 414 21.45 24.98 43.60
C MET A 414 21.03 25.74 44.86
N PRO A 415 21.67 26.88 45.17
CA PRO A 415 21.25 27.73 46.28
C PRO A 415 19.85 28.30 46.01
N SER A 416 19.03 28.30 47.06
CA SER A 416 17.67 28.84 47.04
C SER A 416 17.68 30.32 46.60
N PRO A 417 16.70 30.74 45.77
CA PRO A 417 16.58 32.14 45.39
C PRO A 417 16.28 33.02 46.62
N PRO A 418 16.81 34.25 46.66
CA PRO A 418 16.52 35.18 47.74
C PRO A 418 15.03 35.55 47.75
N ALA A 419 14.47 35.66 48.96
CA ALA A 419 13.11 36.11 49.20
C ALA A 419 12.90 37.48 48.51
N GLY A 420 11.97 37.52 47.56
CA GLY A 420 11.51 38.75 46.94
C GLY A 420 10.65 39.56 47.92
N PRO A 421 10.56 40.88 47.73
CA PRO A 421 9.81 41.77 48.61
C PRO A 421 8.30 41.56 48.46
N ASP A 422 7.61 41.70 49.60
CA ASP A 422 6.16 41.69 49.73
C ASP A 422 5.51 42.63 48.71
N MET A 423 4.72 42.05 47.79
CA MET A 423 3.84 42.83 46.91
C MET A 423 2.47 42.94 47.57
N GLU A 424 2.13 44.19 47.87
CA GLU A 424 0.83 44.63 48.36
C GLU A 424 -0.30 44.21 47.40
N GLU A 425 -1.40 43.75 48.00
CA GLU A 425 -2.64 43.37 47.32
C GLU A 425 -3.32 44.61 46.73
N GLU A 426 -3.31 44.75 45.40
CA GLU A 426 -4.24 45.64 44.68
C GLU A 426 -5.51 44.85 44.31
N GLU A 427 -6.62 45.27 44.91
CA GLU A 427 -7.98 44.82 44.61
C GLU A 427 -8.38 45.15 43.16
N SER A 428 -8.88 44.14 42.43
CA SER A 428 -9.46 44.30 41.08
C SER A 428 -10.99 44.15 41.13
N PRO A 429 -11.77 45.13 40.63
CA PRO A 429 -13.23 45.08 40.64
C PRO A 429 -13.76 44.64 39.27
N TYR A 430 -14.10 43.36 39.13
CA TYR A 430 -14.97 42.91 38.04
C TYR A 430 -16.00 41.89 38.57
N GLN A 431 -17.17 42.42 38.96
CA GLN A 431 -18.42 41.67 39.05
C GLN A 431 -18.92 41.40 37.62
N LEU A 432 -19.19 40.13 37.31
CA LEU A 432 -19.92 39.70 36.12
C LEU A 432 -21.21 39.04 36.57
N ASP A 433 -22.32 39.69 36.22
CA ASP A 433 -23.70 39.27 36.47
C ASP A 433 -24.01 37.90 35.86
N SER A 434 -24.68 37.06 36.65
CA SER A 434 -25.28 35.81 36.20
C SER A 434 -26.67 36.06 35.60
N PRO A 435 -27.04 35.45 34.46
CA PRO A 435 -28.40 35.52 33.97
C PRO A 435 -29.31 34.47 34.65
N PRO A 436 -30.61 34.75 34.81
CA PRO A 436 -31.51 33.96 35.64
C PRO A 436 -32.12 32.77 34.90
N ALA A 437 -32.43 31.74 35.68
CA ALA A 437 -33.23 30.59 35.30
C ALA A 437 -34.72 30.98 35.12
N ASN A 438 -35.32 30.54 34.01
CA ASN A 438 -36.78 30.43 33.83
C ASN A 438 -37.06 29.01 33.31
N ARG A 439 -37.75 28.15 34.07
CA ARG A 439 -39.19 28.10 34.38
C ARG A 439 -39.97 27.37 33.28
N LEU A 440 -40.40 26.17 33.68
CA LEU A 440 -41.30 25.24 33.01
C LEU A 440 -42.63 25.92 32.68
N GLU A 441 -43.13 25.74 31.45
CA GLU A 441 -44.56 25.57 31.19
C GLU A 441 -44.76 24.53 30.08
N GLU A 442 -45.72 23.65 30.35
CA GLU A 442 -46.35 22.68 29.46
C GLU A 442 -47.20 23.44 28.43
N GLU A 443 -47.27 22.97 27.18
CA GLU A 443 -48.56 22.95 26.48
C GLU A 443 -48.57 22.02 25.26
N GLU A 444 -49.78 21.58 25.00
CA GLU A 444 -50.22 20.44 24.22
C GLU A 444 -50.29 20.64 22.70
N SER A 445 -50.10 19.54 21.97
CA SER A 445 -50.96 19.04 20.88
C SER A 445 -51.10 19.79 19.54
N SER A 446 -50.94 18.97 18.47
CA SER A 446 -51.49 19.07 17.10
C SER A 446 -50.69 19.82 16.00
N PRO A 447 -50.90 19.50 14.71
CA PRO A 447 -50.72 18.19 14.10
C PRO A 447 -49.87 18.23 12.81
N VAL A 448 -49.49 17.02 12.38
CA VAL A 448 -48.82 16.63 11.13
C VAL A 448 -49.24 17.46 9.90
N ARG A 449 -48.29 18.19 9.30
CA ARG A 449 -48.41 18.73 7.94
C ARG A 449 -47.42 18.03 7.00
N GLN A 450 -48.00 17.49 5.93
CA GLN A 450 -47.34 16.85 4.79
C GLN A 450 -46.37 17.80 4.09
N ASN A 451 -45.13 17.36 3.89
CA ASN A 451 -44.14 18.04 3.05
C ASN A 451 -44.48 17.83 1.57
N GLN A 452 -45.17 18.80 0.96
CA GLN A 452 -45.16 19.00 -0.49
C GLN A 452 -43.88 19.73 -0.88
N ARG A 453 -43.09 19.12 -1.78
CA ARG A 453 -41.91 19.76 -2.40
C ARG A 453 -42.37 20.88 -3.35
N PRO A 454 -41.83 22.10 -3.26
CA PRO A 454 -42.03 23.10 -4.31
C PRO A 454 -41.12 22.78 -5.51
N ARG A 455 -41.73 22.81 -6.70
CA ARG A 455 -41.06 22.79 -8.01
C ARG A 455 -40.22 24.05 -8.18
N THR A 456 -38.94 23.89 -8.48
CA THR A 456 -38.06 24.98 -8.94
C THR A 456 -38.37 25.34 -10.39
N PRO A 457 -38.46 26.64 -10.76
CA PRO A 457 -38.58 27.06 -12.14
C PRO A 457 -37.22 27.11 -12.85
N ASP A 458 -37.24 26.76 -14.13
CA ASP A 458 -36.14 26.87 -15.07
C ASP A 458 -35.54 28.29 -15.08
N SER A 459 -34.21 28.36 -15.09
CA SER A 459 -33.47 29.57 -15.45
C SER A 459 -32.31 29.21 -16.38
N PRO A 460 -32.11 29.99 -17.47
CA PRO A 460 -31.23 29.62 -18.57
C PRO A 460 -29.77 29.93 -18.26
N SER A 461 -28.90 29.03 -18.74
CA SER A 461 -27.44 29.15 -18.72
C SER A 461 -26.93 30.11 -19.81
N PRO A 462 -26.03 31.06 -19.49
CA PRO A 462 -25.19 31.67 -20.49
C PRO A 462 -23.73 31.68 -20.06
N TYR A 463 -22.89 30.76 -20.57
CA TYR A 463 -21.48 31.05 -20.80
C TYR A 463 -20.91 30.13 -21.90
N ARG A 464 -21.07 30.58 -23.15
CA ARG A 464 -20.35 30.08 -24.32
C ARG A 464 -19.11 30.96 -24.50
N ARG A 465 -17.92 30.49 -24.09
CA ARG A 465 -16.65 31.17 -24.45
C ARG A 465 -16.26 30.80 -25.87
N ALA A 466 -16.48 31.74 -26.78
CA ALA A 466 -15.93 31.72 -28.13
C ALA A 466 -14.40 31.93 -28.08
N ARG A 467 -13.65 31.04 -28.75
CA ARG A 467 -12.25 31.25 -29.12
C ARG A 467 -12.22 32.19 -30.32
N SER A 468 -11.74 33.42 -30.13
CA SER A 468 -11.38 34.32 -31.23
C SER A 468 -9.98 33.97 -31.74
N ARG A 469 -9.92 33.58 -33.02
CA ARG A 469 -8.74 33.64 -33.89
C ARG A 469 -8.67 35.06 -34.46
N ASN A 470 -7.49 35.68 -34.41
CA ASN A 470 -6.81 36.39 -35.51
C ASN A 470 -5.88 37.48 -34.97
N GLY A 471 -4.69 37.57 -35.55
CA GLY A 471 -3.69 38.60 -35.26
C GLY A 471 -2.39 38.37 -36.01
N ILE A 472 -2.49 38.33 -37.35
CA ILE A 472 -1.34 38.49 -38.26
C ILE A 472 -0.87 39.94 -38.14
N VAL A 473 0.44 40.15 -37.95
CA VAL A 473 1.09 41.46 -38.09
C VAL A 473 2.22 41.29 -39.11
N PRO A 474 2.26 42.10 -40.20
CA PRO A 474 3.40 42.17 -41.09
C PRO A 474 4.32 43.36 -40.73
N GLY A 475 5.63 43.10 -40.82
CA GLY A 475 6.62 44.01 -41.41
C GLY A 475 7.08 45.25 -40.64
N SER A 476 8.38 45.31 -40.32
CA SER A 476 9.28 46.32 -40.89
C SER A 476 10.74 46.00 -40.57
N ARG A 477 11.56 46.04 -41.62
CA ARG A 477 13.02 46.15 -41.58
C ARG A 477 13.40 47.57 -41.18
N ASN A 478 14.52 47.69 -40.46
CA ASN A 478 15.63 48.56 -40.80
C ASN A 478 16.93 47.86 -40.41
#